data_AF-A0A3A4PD14-F1
#
_entry.id   AF-A0A3A4PD14-F1
#
_cell.length_a   1.000
_cell.length_b   1.000
_cell.length_c   1.000
_cell.angle_alpha   90.00
_cell.angle_beta   90.00
_cell.angle_gamma   90.00
#
_symmetry.space_group_name_H-M   'P 1'
#
loop_
_entity.id
_entity.type
_entity.pdbx_description
1 polymer ?
#
loop_
_entity_poly.entity_id
_entity_poly.type
_entity_poly.pdbx_seq_one_letter_code
_entity_poly.pdbx_strand_id
1 'polypeptide(L)' 'MTKRKSFLLRLDPKIWEELNAWAAQELRSINGQIEYLLREAVHRRRKQNMDIEKNPQPDE' A
#
# COMPACT_ATOMS: atom_id res chain seq x y z
N MET A 1 3.28 -14.80 17.68
CA MET A 1 2.66 -14.14 16.50
C MET A 1 2.63 -12.65 16.75
N THR A 2 3.16 -11.84 15.83
CA THR A 2 3.08 -10.37 15.93
C THR A 2 1.62 -9.94 15.97
N LYS A 3 1.25 -9.15 16.97
CA LYS A 3 -0.14 -8.71 17.18
C LYS A 3 -0.54 -7.79 16.03
N ARG A 4 -1.55 -8.17 15.25
CA ARG A 4 -2.12 -7.31 14.19
C ARG A 4 -2.90 -6.17 14.85
N LYS A 5 -2.68 -4.93 14.38
CA LYS A 5 -3.44 -3.77 14.84
C LYS A 5 -4.73 -3.67 14.02
N SER A 6 -5.87 -3.76 14.69
CA SER A 6 -7.18 -3.48 14.08
C SER A 6 -7.50 -1.99 14.18
N PHE A 7 -8.03 -1.41 13.10
CA PHE A 7 -8.48 -0.02 13.07
C PHE A 7 -9.62 0.12 12.05
N LEU A 8 -10.46 1.14 12.22
CA LEU A 8 -11.50 1.47 11.25
C LEU A 8 -10.88 2.31 10.13
N LEU A 9 -11.00 1.82 8.90
CA LEU A 9 -10.54 2.51 7.71
C LEU A 9 -11.76 3.11 7.00
N ARG A 10 -11.72 4.42 6.72
CA ARG A 10 -12.72 5.08 5.88
C ARG A 10 -12.20 5.09 4.45
N LEU A 11 -13.00 4.59 3.52
CA LEU A 11 -12.70 4.53 2.09
C LEU A 11 -13.87 5.08 1.29
N ASP A 12 -13.57 5.64 0.13
CA ASP A 12 -14.58 5.88 -0.89
C ASP A 12 -15.21 4.53 -1.29
N PRO A 13 -16.56 4.42 -1.38
CA PRO A 13 -17.23 3.19 -1.77
C PRO A 13 -16.75 2.60 -3.11
N LYS A 14 -16.41 3.45 -4.10
CA LYS A 14 -15.92 2.98 -5.41
C LYS A 14 -14.58 2.30 -5.29
N ILE A 15 -13.68 2.87 -4.49
CA ILE A 15 -12.37 2.27 -4.21
C ILE A 15 -12.54 0.93 -3.49
N TRP A 16 -13.50 0.83 -2.57
CA TRP A 16 -13.79 -0.44 -1.91
C TRP A 16 -14.23 -1.52 -2.90
N GLU A 17 -15.12 -1.20 -3.83
CA GLU A 17 -15.58 -2.13 -4.86
C GLU A 17 -14.44 -2.60 -5.77
N GLU A 18 -13.60 -1.66 -6.23
CA GLU A 18 -12.43 -1.98 -7.06
C GLU A 18 -11.42 -2.89 -6.32
N LEU A 19 -11.13 -2.59 -5.06
CA LEU A 19 -10.24 -3.42 -4.24
C LEU A 19 -10.82 -4.82 -4.00
N ASN A 20 -12.13 -4.93 -3.83
CA ASN A 20 -12.80 -6.22 -3.62
C ASN A 20 -12.79 -7.07 -4.89
N ALA A 21 -13.07 -6.46 -6.05
CA ALA A 21 -12.95 -7.15 -7.34
C ALA A 21 -11.51 -7.62 -7.60
N TRP A 22 -10.51 -6.79 -7.33
CA TRP A 22 -9.11 -7.17 -7.48
C TRP A 22 -8.71 -8.30 -6.52
N ALA A 23 -9.10 -8.21 -5.24
CA ALA A 23 -8.85 -9.29 -4.28
C ALA A 23 -9.46 -10.62 -4.74
N ALA A 24 -10.68 -10.60 -5.28
CA ALA A 24 -11.35 -11.78 -5.81
C ALA A 24 -10.61 -12.38 -7.01
N GLN A 25 -10.11 -11.55 -7.93
CA GLN A 25 -9.32 -12.00 -9.08
C GLN A 25 -8.01 -12.71 -8.66
N GLU A 26 -7.39 -12.27 -7.57
CA GLU A 26 -6.18 -12.88 -7.02
C GLU A 26 -6.45 -14.00 -5.99
N LEU A 27 -7.71 -14.43 -5.83
CA LEU A 27 -8.14 -15.41 -4.81
C LEU A 27 -7.65 -15.05 -3.40
N ARG A 28 -7.67 -13.75 -3.07
CA ARG A 28 -7.19 -13.19 -1.81
C ARG A 28 -8.35 -12.59 -1.02
N SER A 29 -8.23 -12.62 0.31
CA SER A 29 -9.13 -11.81 1.15
C SER A 29 -8.90 -10.32 0.94
N ILE A 30 -9.96 -9.51 1.07
CA ILE A 30 -9.86 -8.05 0.97
C ILE A 30 -8.84 -7.46 1.95
N ASN A 31 -8.78 -7.97 3.19
CA ASN A 31 -7.79 -7.53 4.18
C ASN A 31 -6.36 -7.89 3.76
N GLY A 32 -6.17 -9.06 3.15
CA GLY A 32 -4.88 -9.46 2.58
C GLY A 32 -4.47 -8.56 1.41
N GLN A 33 -5.42 -8.17 0.55
CA GLN A 33 -5.16 -7.27 -0.57
C GLN A 33 -4.75 -5.88 -0.10
N ILE A 34 -5.49 -5.31 0.87
CA ILE A 34 -5.18 -4.01 1.46
C ILE A 34 -3.77 -4.04 2.09
N GLU A 35 -3.46 -5.07 2.87
CA GLU A 35 -2.14 -5.22 3.51
C GLU A 35 -1.00 -5.29 2.47
N TYR A 36 -1.20 -6.04 1.38
CA TYR A 36 -0.23 -6.14 0.29
C TYR A 36 0.03 -4.77 -0.36
N LEU A 37 -1.02 -4.04 -0.70
CA LEU A 37 -0.91 -2.73 -1.34
C LEU A 37 -0.24 -1.71 -0.43
N LEU A 38 -0.56 -1.70 0.86
CA LEU A 38 0.09 -0.82 1.83
C LEU A 38 1.58 -1.13 1.99
N ARG A 39 1.97 -2.42 1.98
CA ARG A 39 3.38 -2.82 2.01
C ARG A 39 4.13 -2.35 0.78
N GLU A 40 3.54 -2.55 -0.40
CA GLU A 40 4.11 -2.09 -1.67
C GLU A 40 4.27 -0.57 -1.69
N ALA A 41 3.24 0.18 -1.27
CA ALA A 41 3.29 1.64 -1.22
C ALA A 41 4.41 2.16 -0.29
N VAL A 42 4.55 1.56 0.90
CA VAL A 42 5.62 1.92 1.84
C VAL A 42 7.00 1.55 1.27
N HIS A 43 7.14 0.39 0.63
CA HIS A 43 8.39 -0.03 0.03
C HIS A 43 8.82 0.90 -1.12
N ARG A 44 7.89 1.23 -2.03
CA ARG A 44 8.11 2.18 -3.13
C ARG A 44 8.52 3.56 -2.62
N ARG A 45 7.81 4.10 -1.63
CA ARG A 45 8.17 5.38 -1.02
C ARG A 45 9.57 5.36 -0.41
N ARG A 46 9.93 4.30 0.31
CA ARG A 46 11.29 4.16 0.89
C ARG A 46 12.36 4.11 -0.19
N LYS A 47 12.11 3.37 -1.27
CA LYS A 47 13.03 3.30 -2.41
C LYS A 47 13.24 4.68 -3.04
N GLN A 48 12.15 5.40 -3.32
CA GLN A 48 12.21 6.77 -3.84
C GLN A 48 13.04 7.70 -2.94
N ASN A 49 12.84 7.63 -1.62
CA ASN A 49 13.63 8.43 -0.69
C ASN A 49 15.13 8.10 -0.74
N MET A 50 15.50 6.82 -0.82
CA MET A 50 16.90 6.41 -0.97
C MET A 50 17.51 6.86 -2.30
N ASP A 51 16.73 6.89 -3.37
CA ASP A 51 17.18 7.38 -4.67
C ASP A 51 17.43 8.90 -4.63
N ILE A 52 16.58 9.67 -3.93
CA ILE A 52 16.78 11.12 -3.68
C ILE A 52 18.04 11.36 -2.84
N GLU A 53 18.24 10.61 -1.75
CA GLU A 53 19.42 10.76 -0.88
C GLU A 53 20.74 10.42 -1.59
N LYS A 54 20.72 9.47 -2.54
CA LYS A 54 21.91 9.06 -3.30
C LYS A 54 22.25 9.98 -4.46
N ASN A 55 21.28 10.72 -4.97
CA ASN A 55 21.47 11.65 -6.06
C ASN A 55 20.73 12.96 -5.75
N PRO A 56 21.23 13.76 -4.79
CA PRO A 56 20.68 15.08 -4.55
C PRO A 56 20.82 15.88 -5.84
N GLN A 57 19.68 16.22 -6.43
CA GLN A 57 19.64 17.06 -7.62
C GLN A 57 20.30 18.39 -7.22
N PRO A 58 21.30 18.90 -7.96
CA PRO A 58 21.87 20.20 -7.64
C PRO A 58 20.76 21.24 -7.73
N ASP A 59 20.59 22.02 -6.66
CA ASP A 59 19.70 23.17 -6.66
C ASP A 59 20.14 24.09 -7.83
N GLU A 60 19.28 24.28 -8.83
CA GLU A 60 19.48 25.25 -9.93
C GLU A 60 19.51 26.70 -9.43
#